data_AF-A0A6B0TYK9-F1
#
_entry.id   AF-A0A6B0TYK9-F1
#
_cell.length_a   1.000
_cell.length_b   1.000
_cell.length_c   1.000
_cell.angle_alpha   90.00
_cell.angle_beta   90.00
_cell.angle_gamma   90.00
#
_symmetry.space_group_name_H-M   'P 1'
#
loop_
_entity.id
_entity.type
_entity.pdbx_description
1 polymer ?
#
loop_
_entity_poly.entity_id
_entity_poly.type
_entity_poly.pdbx_seq_one_letter_code
_entity_poly.pdbx_strand_id
1 'polypeptide(L)'
;MSRVISIGVALGLPVLPAALPAQDRSAEEEGRMGGLHRRFERPAHEDLAEVRSRTGATLAPFTTDGCSGGMSASWELLAREFPSLAEDIGQKPPWAECCVIHDRAYHEGGSDPDPDASYDARLQADRQLEACVTGWDDAEAARLRARHGLDRDDWTRLMALTAGSMYLAVRAGGGPCTGLPWRWGYGWPDCGWFADDPSPSD
;
A
#
# COMPACT_ATOMS: atom_id res chain seq x y z
N MET A 1 -28.31 67.30 45.92
CA MET A 1 -28.52 65.83 45.91
C MET A 1 -27.89 65.26 44.64
N SER A 2 -27.06 64.24 44.82
CA SER A 2 -26.20 63.43 43.93
C SER A 2 -26.36 63.38 42.40
N ARG A 3 -25.18 63.49 41.73
CA ARG A 3 -24.56 62.67 40.64
C ARG A 3 -25.35 62.46 39.33
N VAL A 4 -24.74 62.36 38.14
CA VAL A 4 -23.76 61.34 37.69
C VAL A 4 -22.97 61.84 36.45
N ILE A 5 -21.65 61.62 36.45
CA ILE A 5 -20.74 61.74 35.31
C ILE A 5 -20.71 60.37 34.61
N SER A 6 -21.06 60.30 33.33
CA SER A 6 -20.91 59.07 32.53
C SER A 6 -19.49 58.97 31.97
N ILE A 7 -18.75 57.96 32.41
CA ILE A 7 -17.47 57.53 31.84
C ILE A 7 -17.78 56.44 30.82
N GLY A 8 -17.55 56.72 29.53
CA GLY A 8 -17.63 55.73 28.46
C GLY A 8 -16.41 54.82 28.49
N VAL A 9 -16.60 53.54 28.81
CA VAL A 9 -15.58 52.50 28.67
C VAL A 9 -15.71 51.90 27.27
N ALA A 10 -14.74 52.16 26.40
CA ALA A 10 -14.62 51.49 25.11
C ALA A 10 -14.01 50.10 25.35
N LEU A 11 -14.84 49.06 25.30
CA LEU A 11 -14.41 47.66 25.28
C LEU A 11 -13.89 47.32 23.87
N GLY A 12 -12.57 47.28 23.72
CA GLY A 12 -11.92 46.72 22.54
C GLY A 12 -12.01 45.19 22.57
N LEU A 13 -12.71 44.61 21.60
CA LEU A 13 -12.70 43.17 21.35
C LEU A 13 -11.34 42.76 20.75
N PRO A 14 -10.63 41.75 21.32
CA PRO A 14 -9.44 41.22 20.69
C PRO A 14 -9.83 40.45 19.42
N VAL A 15 -9.20 40.81 18.29
CA VAL A 15 -9.26 40.03 17.06
C VAL A 15 -8.47 38.75 17.28
N LEU A 16 -9.17 37.62 17.38
CA LEU A 16 -8.56 36.30 17.37
C LEU A 16 -7.95 36.02 15.97
N PRO A 17 -6.72 35.51 15.88
CA PRO A 17 -6.15 35.11 14.59
C PRO A 17 -6.99 33.96 14.00
N ALA A 18 -7.35 34.10 12.73
CA ALA A 18 -8.09 33.08 12.00
C ALA A 18 -7.30 31.76 12.01
N ALA A 19 -7.93 30.70 12.50
CA ALA A 19 -7.42 29.34 12.37
C ALA A 19 -7.35 28.99 10.88
N LEU A 20 -6.16 28.63 10.38
CA LEU A 20 -5.99 28.09 9.04
C LEU A 20 -6.80 26.77 8.91
N PRO A 21 -7.37 26.47 7.73
CA PRO A 21 -8.15 25.26 7.52
C PRO A 21 -7.28 24.00 7.67
N ALA A 22 -7.76 23.02 8.44
CA ALA A 22 -7.04 21.78 8.75
C ALA A 22 -6.66 20.90 7.55
N GLN A 23 -7.22 21.17 6.36
CA GLN A 23 -7.02 20.36 5.14
C GLN A 23 -5.61 20.50 4.54
N ASP A 24 -4.96 21.66 4.69
CA ASP A 24 -3.64 21.91 4.11
C ASP A 24 -2.54 21.12 4.85
N ARG A 25 -2.73 20.94 6.16
CA ARG A 25 -1.76 20.25 7.03
C ARG A 25 -1.63 18.75 6.72
N SER A 26 -2.72 18.09 6.34
CA SER A 26 -2.71 16.65 6.03
C SER A 26 -1.96 16.36 4.73
N ALA A 27 -2.14 17.19 3.69
CA ALA A 27 -1.43 17.03 2.43
C ALA A 27 0.08 17.33 2.57
N GLU A 28 0.44 18.34 3.37
CA GLU A 28 1.85 18.64 3.70
C GLU A 28 2.50 17.53 4.53
N GLU A 29 1.79 16.94 5.49
CA GLU A 29 2.27 15.83 6.32
C GLU A 29 2.40 14.53 5.51
N GLU A 30 1.44 14.21 4.63
CA GLU A 30 1.54 13.11 3.68
C GLU A 30 2.70 13.30 2.70
N GLY A 31 2.90 14.51 2.18
CA GLY A 31 4.03 14.86 1.32
C GLY A 31 5.37 14.72 2.03
N ARG A 32 5.47 15.18 3.29
CA ARG A 32 6.67 15.03 4.12
C ARG A 32 6.96 13.56 4.43
N MET A 33 5.95 12.79 4.82
CA MET A 33 6.10 11.36 5.09
C MET A 33 6.51 10.59 3.82
N GLY A 34 5.91 10.91 2.67
CA GLY A 34 6.29 10.36 1.38
C GLY A 34 7.74 10.66 0.99
N GLY A 35 8.20 11.89 1.24
CA GLY A 35 9.60 12.28 1.02
C GLY A 35 10.57 11.53 1.95
N LEU A 36 10.19 11.30 3.20
CA LEU A 36 10.98 10.53 4.15
C LEU A 36 11.09 9.06 3.74
N HIS A 37 9.97 8.46 3.34
CA HIS A 37 9.91 7.07 2.88
C HIS A 37 10.77 6.86 1.64
N ARG A 38 10.68 7.76 0.65
CA ARG A 38 11.56 7.73 -0.53
C ARG A 38 13.03 7.73 -0.13
N ARG A 39 13.42 8.61 0.79
CA ARG A 39 14.83 8.72 1.23
C ARG A 39 15.34 7.44 1.87
N PHE A 40 14.51 6.70 2.60
CA PHE A 40 14.89 5.44 3.23
C PHE A 40 14.93 4.27 2.26
N GLU A 41 14.03 4.22 1.27
CA GLU A 41 13.98 3.12 0.30
C GLU A 41 14.96 3.27 -0.86
N ARG A 42 15.39 4.51 -1.16
CA ARG A 42 16.24 4.81 -2.31
C ARG A 42 17.49 3.93 -2.43
N PRO A 43 18.26 3.64 -1.37
CA PRO A 43 19.42 2.75 -1.47
C PRO A 43 19.07 1.35 -1.99
N ALA A 44 17.93 0.79 -1.58
CA ALA A 44 17.50 -0.52 -2.05
C ALA A 44 17.02 -0.48 -3.52
N HIS A 45 16.48 0.66 -3.99
CA HIS A 45 16.20 0.86 -5.41
C HIS A 45 17.49 1.03 -6.23
N GLU A 46 18.54 1.63 -5.68
CA GLU A 46 19.87 1.70 -6.30
C GLU A 46 20.48 0.30 -6.45
N ASP A 47 20.44 -0.52 -5.40
CA ASP A 47 20.92 -1.90 -5.42
C ASP A 47 20.16 -2.76 -6.47
N LEU A 48 18.84 -2.60 -6.56
CA LEU A 48 18.03 -3.28 -7.58
C LEU A 48 18.40 -2.81 -9.00
N ALA A 49 18.62 -1.51 -9.19
CA ALA A 49 19.06 -0.96 -10.47
C ALA A 49 20.42 -1.53 -10.90
N GLU A 50 21.35 -1.67 -9.96
CA GLU A 50 22.65 -2.29 -10.21
C GLU A 50 22.48 -3.74 -10.68
N VAL A 51 21.70 -4.54 -9.96
CA VAL A 51 21.43 -5.94 -10.34
C VAL A 51 20.82 -6.05 -11.73
N ARG A 52 19.85 -5.19 -12.06
CA ARG A 52 19.21 -5.16 -13.39
C ARG A 52 20.17 -4.78 -14.51
N SER A 53 21.25 -4.07 -14.20
CA SER A 53 22.29 -3.67 -15.17
C SER A 53 23.39 -4.72 -15.37
N ARG A 54 23.46 -5.75 -14.52
CA ARG A 54 24.51 -6.78 -14.61
C ARG A 54 24.38 -7.59 -15.90
N THR A 55 25.52 -7.91 -16.51
CA THR A 55 25.55 -8.77 -17.71
C THR A 55 24.99 -10.15 -17.36
N GLY A 56 23.98 -10.59 -18.12
CA GLY A 56 23.31 -11.88 -17.90
C GLY A 56 22.19 -11.84 -16.87
N ALA A 57 21.91 -10.70 -16.23
CA ALA A 57 20.70 -10.52 -15.43
C ALA A 57 19.48 -10.66 -16.36
N THR A 58 18.62 -11.62 -16.05
CA THR A 58 17.38 -11.85 -16.78
C THR A 58 16.23 -11.91 -15.79
N LEU A 59 15.09 -11.37 -16.20
CA LEU A 59 13.87 -11.47 -15.44
C LEU A 59 13.40 -12.93 -15.45
N ALA A 60 13.22 -13.51 -14.27
CA ALA A 60 12.70 -14.85 -14.10
C ALA A 60 11.26 -14.97 -14.67
N PRO A 61 10.76 -16.20 -14.90
CA PRO A 61 9.35 -16.40 -15.21
C PRO A 61 8.45 -15.91 -14.07
N PHE A 62 7.35 -15.25 -14.44
CA PHE A 62 6.37 -14.76 -13.47
C PHE A 62 5.74 -15.88 -12.63
N THR A 63 5.73 -15.68 -11.31
CA THR A 63 5.03 -16.53 -10.34
C THR A 63 4.16 -15.66 -9.43
N THR A 64 3.03 -16.19 -8.95
CA THR A 64 2.12 -15.50 -8.00
C THR A 64 1.53 -16.52 -7.04
N ASP A 65 1.33 -16.13 -5.78
CA ASP A 65 0.57 -16.88 -4.78
C ASP A 65 -0.84 -16.28 -4.54
N GLY A 66 -1.22 -15.26 -5.30
CA GLY A 66 -2.45 -14.49 -5.12
C GLY A 66 -2.19 -13.23 -4.31
N CYS A 67 -2.88 -13.04 -3.17
CA CYS A 67 -2.56 -11.96 -2.26
C CYS A 67 -1.30 -12.31 -1.45
N SER A 68 -0.17 -11.88 -2.03
CA SER A 68 1.24 -11.95 -1.62
C SER A 68 1.52 -12.28 -0.15
N GLY A 69 2.51 -13.15 0.06
CA GLY A 69 3.34 -13.18 1.26
C GLY A 69 2.72 -13.87 2.46
N GLY A 70 2.04 -14.99 2.20
CA GLY A 70 1.43 -15.79 3.25
C GLY A 70 0.07 -15.27 3.69
N MET A 71 -0.46 -14.18 3.14
CA MET A 71 -1.86 -13.80 3.34
C MET A 71 -2.80 -14.79 2.65
N SER A 72 -2.49 -15.22 1.43
CA SER A 72 -3.24 -16.32 0.77
C SER A 72 -3.11 -17.63 1.54
N ALA A 73 -1.90 -17.98 2.02
CA ALA A 73 -1.70 -19.19 2.83
C ALA A 73 -2.37 -19.11 4.21
N SER A 74 -2.38 -17.94 4.86
CA SER A 74 -3.06 -17.68 6.12
C SER A 74 -4.58 -17.66 5.94
N TRP A 75 -5.07 -17.13 4.82
CA TRP A 75 -6.48 -17.19 4.43
C TRP A 75 -6.91 -18.64 4.21
N GLU A 76 -6.15 -19.42 3.44
CA GLU A 76 -6.41 -20.84 3.22
C GLU A 76 -6.32 -21.66 4.51
N LEU A 77 -5.43 -21.30 5.43
CA LEU A 77 -5.36 -21.93 6.76
C LEU A 77 -6.60 -21.60 7.60
N LEU A 78 -6.99 -20.32 7.67
CA LEU A 78 -8.18 -19.87 8.39
C LEU A 78 -9.46 -20.45 7.80
N ALA A 79 -9.59 -20.47 6.47
CA ALA A 79 -10.74 -21.04 5.78
C ALA A 79 -10.84 -22.56 6.00
N ARG A 80 -9.72 -23.28 6.10
CA ARG A 80 -9.71 -24.71 6.46
C ARG A 80 -10.08 -24.97 7.92
N GLU A 81 -9.59 -24.15 8.85
CA GLU A 81 -9.86 -24.29 10.29
C GLU A 81 -11.28 -23.85 10.67
N PHE A 82 -11.84 -22.89 9.93
CA PHE A 82 -13.18 -22.36 10.15
C PHE A 82 -14.05 -22.60 8.90
N PRO A 83 -14.68 -23.79 8.76
CA PRO A 83 -15.48 -24.14 7.58
C PRO A 83 -16.58 -23.13 7.24
N SER A 84 -17.15 -22.46 8.25
CA SER A 84 -18.14 -21.40 8.05
C SER A 84 -17.55 -20.19 7.30
N LEU A 85 -16.27 -19.87 7.50
CA LEU A 85 -15.59 -18.80 6.76
C LEU A 85 -15.40 -19.18 5.29
N ALA A 86 -15.01 -20.44 5.03
CA ALA A 86 -14.88 -20.95 3.66
C ALA A 86 -16.23 -21.02 2.92
N GLU A 87 -17.30 -21.38 3.62
CA GLU A 87 -18.67 -21.40 3.08
C GLU A 87 -19.21 -19.98 2.83
N ASP A 88 -18.88 -19.04 3.71
CA ASP A 88 -19.35 -17.65 3.60
C ASP A 88 -18.57 -16.87 2.55
N ILE A 89 -17.23 -16.84 2.61
CA ILE A 89 -16.38 -15.90 1.85
C ILE A 89 -15.50 -16.60 0.79
N GLY A 90 -15.39 -17.93 0.84
CA GLY A 90 -14.64 -18.73 -0.14
C GLY A 90 -13.20 -19.05 0.27
N GLN A 91 -12.60 -20.00 -0.45
CA GLN A 91 -11.24 -20.51 -0.17
C GLN A 91 -10.12 -19.54 -0.54
N LYS A 92 -10.43 -18.50 -1.32
CA LYS A 92 -9.53 -17.42 -1.69
C LYS A 92 -10.24 -16.09 -1.48
N PRO A 93 -9.51 -15.01 -1.16
CA PRO A 93 -10.11 -13.69 -1.11
C PRO A 93 -10.75 -13.39 -2.48
N PRO A 94 -12.00 -12.92 -2.51
CA PRO A 94 -12.70 -12.66 -3.77
C PRO A 94 -12.01 -11.64 -4.69
N TRP A 95 -11.19 -10.74 -4.12
CA TRP A 95 -10.36 -9.77 -4.84
C TRP A 95 -8.98 -10.30 -5.24
N ALA A 96 -8.77 -11.63 -5.29
CA ALA A 96 -7.47 -12.23 -5.61
C ALA A 96 -6.87 -11.75 -6.94
N GLU A 97 -7.70 -11.40 -7.92
CA GLU A 97 -7.23 -10.85 -9.20
C GLU A 97 -6.50 -9.51 -9.03
N CYS A 98 -6.96 -8.64 -8.12
CA CYS A 98 -6.26 -7.39 -7.80
C CYS A 98 -4.83 -7.65 -7.32
N CYS A 99 -4.64 -8.74 -6.57
CA CYS A 99 -3.34 -9.13 -6.07
C CYS A 99 -2.44 -9.73 -7.17
N VAL A 100 -2.99 -10.53 -8.09
CA VAL A 100 -2.21 -11.05 -9.24
C VAL A 100 -1.69 -9.91 -10.13
N ILE A 101 -2.48 -8.84 -10.31
CA ILE A 101 -2.05 -7.64 -11.05
C ILE A 101 -0.90 -6.94 -10.29
N HIS A 102 -1.02 -6.80 -8.96
CA HIS A 102 0.01 -6.20 -8.11
C HIS A 102 1.31 -7.01 -8.12
N ASP A 103 1.21 -8.33 -7.96
CA ASP A 103 2.33 -9.27 -8.04
C ASP A 103 3.09 -9.11 -9.37
N ARG A 104 2.38 -8.91 -10.49
CA ARG A 104 3.03 -8.69 -11.79
C ARG A 104 3.87 -7.42 -11.81
N ALA A 105 3.35 -6.33 -11.27
CA ALA A 105 4.12 -5.09 -11.16
C ALA A 105 5.35 -5.29 -10.25
N TYR A 106 5.17 -5.99 -9.14
CA TYR A 106 6.23 -6.32 -8.20
C TYR A 106 7.30 -7.24 -8.78
N HIS A 107 6.91 -8.22 -9.60
CA HIS A 107 7.81 -9.10 -10.30
C HIS A 107 8.76 -8.31 -11.20
N GLU A 108 8.20 -7.40 -11.99
CA GLU A 108 8.92 -6.62 -12.99
C GLU A 108 9.83 -5.54 -12.36
N GLY A 109 9.43 -4.97 -11.22
CA GLY A 109 10.21 -3.93 -10.54
C GLY A 109 10.18 -2.57 -11.26
N GLY A 110 9.16 -2.34 -12.09
CA GLY A 110 9.00 -1.15 -12.93
C GLY A 110 9.84 -1.20 -14.21
N SER A 111 9.30 -0.65 -15.30
CA SER A 111 9.98 -0.68 -16.61
C SER A 111 11.28 0.13 -16.64
N ASP A 112 11.34 1.26 -15.94
CA ASP A 112 12.53 2.10 -15.81
C ASP A 112 13.38 1.65 -14.61
N PRO A 113 14.67 1.32 -14.80
CA PRO A 113 15.57 0.97 -13.70
C PRO A 113 16.08 2.17 -12.91
N ASP A 114 15.84 3.42 -13.32
CA ASP A 114 16.21 4.58 -12.51
C ASP A 114 15.61 4.47 -11.09
N PRO A 115 16.40 4.69 -10.02
CA PRO A 115 15.93 4.47 -8.64
C PRO A 115 14.69 5.28 -8.27
N ASP A 116 14.58 6.53 -8.74
CA ASP A 116 13.44 7.39 -8.43
C ASP A 116 12.20 6.98 -9.24
N ALA A 117 12.38 6.63 -10.52
CA ALA A 117 11.32 6.05 -11.34
C ALA A 117 10.83 4.69 -10.82
N SER A 118 11.74 3.86 -10.31
CA SER A 118 11.42 2.56 -9.71
C SER A 118 10.62 2.73 -8.41
N TYR A 119 10.98 3.69 -7.56
CA TYR A 119 10.20 4.04 -6.38
C TYR A 119 8.79 4.52 -6.74
N ASP A 120 8.68 5.38 -7.75
CA ASP A 120 7.39 5.89 -8.23
C ASP A 120 6.51 4.78 -8.80
N ALA A 121 7.10 3.86 -9.57
CA ALA A 121 6.41 2.69 -10.09
C ALA A 121 5.90 1.78 -8.95
N ARG A 122 6.69 1.58 -7.90
CA ARG A 122 6.27 0.81 -6.71
C ARG A 122 5.07 1.47 -6.02
N LEU A 123 5.18 2.76 -5.71
CA LEU A 123 4.11 3.52 -5.08
C LEU A 123 2.82 3.50 -5.92
N GLN A 124 2.96 3.61 -7.24
CA GLN A 124 1.85 3.55 -8.18
C GLN A 124 1.23 2.15 -8.26
N ALA A 125 2.01 1.07 -8.15
CA ALA A 125 1.50 -0.30 -8.04
C ALA A 125 0.69 -0.49 -6.75
N ASP A 126 1.21 -0.01 -5.61
CA ASP A 126 0.55 -0.12 -4.30
C ASP A 126 -0.78 0.63 -4.26
N ARG A 127 -0.83 1.84 -4.85
CA ARG A 127 -2.08 2.61 -4.99
C ARG A 127 -3.08 1.96 -5.95
N GLN A 128 -2.62 1.29 -6.99
CA GLN A 128 -3.50 0.53 -7.89
C GLN A 128 -4.12 -0.68 -7.18
N LEU A 129 -3.37 -1.38 -6.33
CA LEU A 129 -3.90 -2.44 -5.50
C LEU A 129 -5.01 -1.91 -4.58
N GLU A 130 -4.73 -0.81 -3.87
CA GLU A 130 -5.71 -0.17 -2.98
C GLU A 130 -6.99 0.23 -3.73
N ALA A 131 -6.86 0.86 -4.89
CA ALA A 131 -8.00 1.26 -5.71
C ALA A 131 -8.79 0.06 -6.25
N CYS A 132 -8.11 -1.01 -6.71
CA CYS A 132 -8.75 -2.22 -7.22
C CYS A 132 -9.57 -2.92 -6.13
N VAL A 133 -9.00 -3.09 -4.93
CA VAL A 133 -9.67 -3.74 -3.81
C VAL A 133 -10.83 -2.86 -3.30
N THR A 134 -10.64 -1.54 -3.20
CA THR A 134 -11.72 -0.61 -2.79
C THR A 134 -12.89 -0.66 -3.76
N GLY A 135 -12.60 -0.72 -5.06
CA GLY A 135 -13.60 -0.73 -6.14
C GLY A 135 -14.20 -2.09 -6.46
N TRP A 136 -13.89 -3.13 -5.67
CA TRP A 136 -14.39 -4.47 -5.93
C TRP A 136 -15.89 -4.58 -5.60
N ASP A 137 -16.72 -4.66 -6.65
CA ASP A 137 -18.19 -4.74 -6.57
C ASP A 137 -18.75 -5.61 -7.72
N ASP A 138 -18.34 -6.88 -7.77
CA ASP A 138 -18.83 -7.85 -8.76
C ASP A 138 -20.08 -8.62 -8.28
N ALA A 139 -20.48 -9.65 -9.03
CA ALA A 139 -21.61 -10.50 -8.68
C ALA A 139 -21.42 -11.25 -7.34
N GLU A 140 -20.17 -11.60 -6.99
CA GLU A 140 -19.83 -12.25 -5.73
C GLU A 140 -19.88 -11.26 -4.56
N ALA A 141 -19.42 -10.02 -4.76
CA ALA A 141 -19.61 -8.92 -3.81
C ALA A 141 -21.10 -8.72 -3.50
N ALA A 142 -21.95 -8.64 -4.54
CA ALA A 142 -23.41 -8.54 -4.36
C ALA A 142 -23.98 -9.73 -3.56
N ARG A 143 -23.51 -10.96 -3.83
CA ARG A 143 -23.93 -12.18 -3.12
C ARG A 143 -23.50 -12.18 -1.65
N LEU A 144 -22.26 -11.77 -1.35
CA LEU A 144 -21.72 -11.67 0.01
C LEU A 144 -22.51 -10.65 0.83
N ARG A 145 -22.73 -9.46 0.26
CA ARG A 145 -23.47 -8.41 0.92
C ARG A 145 -24.89 -8.82 1.27
N ALA A 146 -25.60 -9.43 0.32
CA ALA A 146 -26.96 -9.91 0.55
C ALA A 146 -27.03 -10.96 1.68
N ARG A 147 -26.04 -11.86 1.75
CA ARG A 147 -25.96 -12.87 2.82
C ARG A 147 -25.67 -12.28 4.19
N HIS A 148 -24.82 -11.27 4.28
CA HIS A 148 -24.45 -10.63 5.54
C HIS A 148 -25.31 -9.42 5.91
N GLY A 149 -26.36 -9.11 5.12
CA GLY A 149 -27.25 -7.98 5.36
C GLY A 149 -26.56 -6.62 5.24
N LEU A 150 -25.47 -6.53 4.46
CA LEU A 150 -24.71 -5.30 4.27
C LEU A 150 -25.32 -4.45 3.16
N ASP A 151 -25.53 -3.17 3.43
CA ASP A 151 -25.90 -2.21 2.39
C ASP A 151 -24.67 -1.79 1.55
N ARG A 152 -24.86 -0.87 0.60
CA ARG A 152 -23.77 -0.39 -0.28
C ARG A 152 -22.70 0.38 0.50
N ASP A 153 -23.11 1.13 1.52
CA ASP A 153 -22.22 2.03 2.23
C ASP A 153 -21.33 1.24 3.18
N ASP A 154 -21.90 0.26 3.89
CA ASP A 154 -21.15 -0.63 4.77
C ASP A 154 -20.19 -1.52 3.99
N TRP A 155 -20.58 -2.00 2.81
CA TRP A 155 -19.66 -2.72 1.91
C TRP A 155 -18.48 -1.84 1.48
N THR A 156 -18.76 -0.61 1.05
CA THR A 156 -17.73 0.32 0.60
C THR A 156 -16.74 0.62 1.71
N ARG A 157 -17.22 0.81 2.95
CA ARG A 157 -16.36 1.01 4.13
C ARG A 157 -15.50 -0.21 4.44
N LEU A 158 -16.08 -1.40 4.39
CA LEU A 158 -15.36 -2.66 4.61
C LEU A 158 -14.23 -2.85 3.58
N MET A 159 -14.53 -2.60 2.30
CA MET A 159 -13.55 -2.72 1.23
C MET A 159 -12.45 -1.65 1.33
N ALA A 160 -12.80 -0.41 1.68
CA ALA A 160 -11.81 0.65 1.92
C ALA A 160 -10.87 0.32 3.09
N LEU A 161 -11.39 -0.23 4.20
CA LEU A 161 -10.57 -0.67 5.33
C LEU A 161 -9.64 -1.82 4.96
N THR A 162 -10.14 -2.78 4.18
CA THR A 162 -9.36 -3.91 3.67
C THR A 162 -8.24 -3.42 2.75
N ALA A 163 -8.58 -2.58 1.78
CA ALA A 163 -7.65 -2.00 0.82
C ALA A 163 -6.55 -1.18 1.50
N GLY A 164 -6.91 -0.28 2.43
CA GLY A 164 -5.94 0.54 3.17
C GLY A 164 -5.01 -0.31 4.04
N SER A 165 -5.52 -1.40 4.64
CA SER A 165 -4.68 -2.35 5.40
C SER A 165 -3.68 -3.06 4.48
N MET A 166 -4.12 -3.50 3.31
CA MET A 166 -3.24 -4.10 2.30
C MET A 166 -2.19 -3.12 1.81
N TYR A 167 -2.58 -1.88 1.50
CA TYR A 167 -1.65 -0.81 1.11
C TYR A 167 -0.54 -0.61 2.15
N LEU A 168 -0.89 -0.47 3.42
CA LEU A 168 0.09 -0.31 4.51
C LEU A 168 1.03 -1.52 4.62
N ALA A 169 0.51 -2.74 4.48
CA ALA A 169 1.30 -3.96 4.52
C ALA A 169 2.33 -4.04 3.38
N VAL A 170 1.91 -3.77 2.13
CA VAL A 170 2.81 -3.83 0.96
C VAL A 170 3.82 -2.67 0.94
N ARG A 171 3.46 -1.49 1.48
CA ARG A 171 4.41 -0.39 1.70
C ARG A 171 5.49 -0.80 2.69
N ALA A 172 5.11 -1.37 3.83
CA ALA A 172 6.04 -1.73 4.89
C ALA A 172 6.92 -2.94 4.56
N GLY A 173 6.38 -3.97 3.91
CA GLY A 173 7.07 -5.25 3.69
C GLY A 173 7.56 -5.49 2.26
N GLY A 174 7.09 -4.70 1.29
CA GLY A 174 7.31 -4.96 -0.14
C GLY A 174 8.49 -4.25 -0.78
N GLY A 175 9.38 -3.62 0.00
CA GLY A 175 10.55 -2.92 -0.54
C GLY A 175 11.52 -3.85 -1.27
N PRO A 176 12.39 -3.32 -2.17
CA PRO A 176 13.42 -4.11 -2.84
C PRO A 176 14.50 -4.61 -1.86
N CYS A 177 15.26 -5.63 -2.28
CA CYS A 177 16.42 -6.17 -1.55
C CYS A 177 16.14 -6.63 -0.10
N THR A 178 14.92 -7.09 0.18
CA THR A 178 14.52 -7.62 1.50
C THR A 178 14.70 -9.14 1.63
N GLY A 179 15.07 -9.83 0.55
CA GLY A 179 15.14 -11.30 0.49
C GLY A 179 13.77 -12.00 0.54
N LEU A 180 12.69 -11.23 0.65
CA LEU A 180 11.33 -11.78 0.65
C LEU A 180 10.92 -12.18 -0.78
N PRO A 181 10.18 -13.30 -0.95
CA PRO A 181 9.79 -13.77 -2.28
C PRO A 181 8.71 -12.91 -2.96
N TRP A 182 8.18 -11.91 -2.25
CA TRP A 182 7.21 -10.91 -2.74
C TRP A 182 7.79 -9.48 -2.68
N ARG A 183 9.13 -9.33 -2.64
CA ARG A 183 9.78 -8.02 -2.66
C ARG A 183 9.55 -7.30 -4.00
N TRP A 184 9.65 -5.98 -4.02
CA TRP A 184 9.73 -5.25 -5.27
C TRP A 184 10.94 -5.69 -6.10
N GLY A 185 10.71 -6.07 -7.34
CA GLY A 185 11.68 -6.67 -8.25
C GLY A 185 11.98 -8.15 -7.98
N TYR A 186 11.06 -8.92 -7.38
CA TYR A 186 11.34 -10.34 -7.05
C TYR A 186 11.63 -11.24 -8.26
N GLY A 187 11.29 -10.81 -9.48
CA GLY A 187 11.68 -11.51 -10.70
C GLY A 187 13.17 -11.35 -11.05
N TRP A 188 13.87 -10.41 -10.42
CA TRP A 188 15.31 -10.21 -10.60
C TRP A 188 16.10 -10.98 -9.53
N PRO A 189 17.42 -11.20 -9.72
CA PRO A 189 18.28 -11.74 -8.67
C PRO A 189 18.18 -10.95 -7.36
N ASP A 190 18.51 -11.58 -6.24
CA ASP A 190 18.60 -10.89 -4.96
C ASP A 190 19.68 -9.80 -4.98
N CYS A 191 19.47 -8.78 -4.16
CA CYS A 191 20.29 -7.58 -4.08
C CYS A 191 20.56 -7.18 -2.63
N GLY A 192 21.49 -6.25 -2.44
CA GLY A 192 21.94 -5.82 -1.12
C GLY A 192 22.52 -6.99 -0.31
N TRP A 193 21.99 -7.19 0.89
CA TRP A 193 22.49 -8.18 1.86
C TRP A 193 22.11 -9.62 1.52
N PHE A 194 21.18 -9.81 0.59
CA PHE A 194 20.69 -11.12 0.14
C PHE A 194 21.27 -11.53 -1.20
N ALA A 195 22.12 -10.71 -1.82
CA ALA A 195 22.75 -11.07 -3.07
C ALA A 195 23.60 -12.33 -2.88
N ASP A 196 23.39 -13.33 -3.73
CA ASP A 196 24.29 -14.48 -3.80
C ASP A 196 25.70 -14.00 -4.17
N ASP A 197 26.72 -14.48 -3.44
CA ASP A 197 28.11 -14.30 -3.85
C ASP A 197 28.28 -14.92 -5.24
N PRO A 198 28.93 -14.24 -6.20
CA PRO A 198 29.24 -14.86 -7.47
C PRO A 198 30.12 -16.08 -7.19
N SER A 199 29.56 -17.28 -7.38
CA SER A 199 30.34 -18.51 -7.43
C SER A 199 31.52 -18.26 -8.36
N PRO A 200 32.77 -18.51 -7.94
CA PRO A 200 33.88 -18.47 -8.86
C PRO A 200 33.55 -19.44 -9.99
N SER A 201 33.46 -18.91 -11.21
CA SER A 201 33.35 -19.70 -12.42
C SER A 201 34.65 -20.50 -12.56
N ASP A 202 34.54 -21.83 -12.51
CA ASP A 202 35.60 -22.77 -12.88
C ASP A 202 36.07 -22.58 -14.33
#